data_AF-A0A2L0BCP2-F1
#
_entry.id   AF-A0A2L0BCP2-F1
#
_cell.length_a   1.000
_cell.length_b   1.000
_cell.length_c   1.000
_cell.angle_alpha   90.00
_cell.angle_beta   90.00
_cell.angle_gamma   90.00
#
_symmetry.space_group_name_H-M   'P 1'
#
loop_
_entity.id
_entity.type
_entity.pdbx_description
1 polymer ?
#
loop_
_entity_poly.entity_id
_entity_poly.type
_entity_poly.pdbx_seq_one_letter_code
_entity_poly.pdbx_strand_id
1 'polypeptide(L)'
;AVGIHDEDIEAAIETYNYMSERYFTHASPTLFNAATPRPQLSSCFLLMMPEDSIDGIFHCLTQCAMISKHAGGIGINMHNIRAKGTYIAGTNGVSNGLVPLLRCYNNVARYVDQGGNKRPAAFAIYLEPWHADIFDFLNLKKNTGKEELRARDLFYGLWIPDLFMKRVEGDGMWSLMCPHQNPGLSDCWGEAFEKLYEKYEKDNRYVRQVRAQEVWRAIVTSQVETGTPYMLYKDACNRKSNQQNLGTIKSSNLCTEIIEYTSPEEIAVCNLASVAVNMFVNPDRKSYNFEHLKTVTKVVTKNLNKIIDINHYPIPEAENSNMRHRPIGIGIQGLADAFILMRMPFESEEAALLNQQIFETIYYGALEASCELSEIEGPYSSYEGSPVSEGTLQYDMWNKTPTDLWDWAALKAKIAKYGIRNSLLLAPMPTASTAQILGNNESIEPYTSNIYTRRVLSGEFFVVNQHLISDLTELGLWNDVIKNQIIANYGSIQNIPGIPDNVKAI
;
A
#
# COMPACT_ATOMS: atom_id res chain seq x y z
N ALA A 1 6.58 19.26 12.39
CA ALA A 1 6.22 19.82 13.72
C ALA A 1 5.33 21.05 13.56
N VAL A 2 5.86 22.26 13.43
CA VAL A 2 5.04 23.51 13.36
C VAL A 2 4.00 23.45 12.24
N GLY A 3 4.38 23.04 11.02
CA GLY A 3 3.42 22.92 9.91
C GLY A 3 2.31 21.88 10.09
N ILE A 4 2.32 21.06 11.15
CA ILE A 4 1.25 20.10 11.49
C ILE A 4 0.41 20.63 12.66
N HIS A 5 1.05 21.28 13.63
CA HIS A 5 0.44 21.62 14.92
C HIS A 5 0.08 23.10 15.06
N ASP A 6 0.60 23.95 14.18
CA ASP A 6 0.38 25.40 14.15
C ASP A 6 0.57 26.06 15.53
N GLU A 7 -0.51 26.60 16.13
CA GLU A 7 -0.48 27.26 17.44
C GLU A 7 -0.31 26.31 18.64
N ASP A 8 -0.49 24.99 18.45
CA ASP A 8 -0.30 23.98 19.49
C ASP A 8 1.20 23.67 19.66
N ILE A 9 1.89 24.57 20.37
CA ILE A 9 3.35 24.52 20.57
C ILE A 9 3.78 23.28 21.36
N GLU A 10 2.98 22.82 22.32
CA GLU A 10 3.31 21.63 23.11
C GLU A 10 3.35 20.38 22.22
N ALA A 11 2.32 20.17 21.39
CA ALA A 11 2.32 19.07 20.42
C ALA A 11 3.41 19.24 19.34
N ALA A 12 3.71 20.48 18.95
CA ALA A 12 4.80 20.75 18.02
C ALA A 12 6.17 20.31 18.58
N ILE A 13 6.44 20.62 19.86
CA ILE A 13 7.68 20.22 20.55
C ILE A 13 7.73 18.71 20.73
N GLU A 14 6.63 18.07 21.14
CA GLU A 14 6.53 16.62 21.28
C GLU A 14 6.87 15.91 19.96
N THR A 15 6.21 16.32 18.87
CA THR A 15 6.48 15.79 17.53
C THR A 15 7.91 16.07 17.08
N TYR A 16 8.45 17.26 17.35
CA TYR A 16 9.84 17.58 17.02
C TYR A 16 10.82 16.64 17.73
N ASN A 17 10.67 16.45 19.04
CA ASN A 17 11.56 15.61 19.83
C ASN A 17 11.57 14.19 19.28
N TYR A 18 10.40 13.55 19.13
CA TYR A 18 10.32 12.19 18.62
C TYR A 18 10.84 12.04 17.17
N MET A 19 10.60 13.02 16.29
CA MET A 19 11.16 12.99 14.93
C MET A 19 12.67 13.20 14.92
N SER A 20 13.19 14.13 15.73
CA SER A 20 14.63 14.46 15.80
C SER A 20 15.45 13.32 16.41
N GLU A 21 14.86 12.59 17.35
CA GLU A 21 15.42 11.37 17.94
C GLU A 21 15.17 10.12 17.08
N ARG A 22 14.51 10.29 15.93
CA ARG A 22 14.27 9.27 14.89
C ARG A 22 13.31 8.14 15.29
N TYR A 23 12.42 8.34 16.26
CA TYR A 23 11.41 7.34 16.63
C TYR A 23 10.38 7.07 15.53
N PHE A 24 10.06 8.10 14.74
CA PHE A 24 9.22 7.97 13.55
C PHE A 24 9.56 9.06 12.56
N THR A 25 9.01 8.94 11.34
CA THR A 25 9.04 10.02 10.36
C THR A 25 7.75 10.05 9.56
N HIS A 26 7.36 11.25 9.12
CA HIS A 26 6.27 11.44 8.18
C HIS A 26 6.71 11.11 6.75
N ALA A 27 5.75 10.82 5.87
CA ALA A 27 6.06 10.55 4.47
C ALA A 27 6.69 11.75 3.75
N SER A 28 7.40 11.48 2.65
CA SER A 28 8.13 12.50 1.90
C SER A 28 7.31 13.73 1.51
N PRO A 29 6.04 13.63 1.05
CA PRO A 29 5.23 14.82 0.73
C PRO A 29 5.01 15.72 1.95
N THR A 30 4.75 15.14 3.12
CA THR A 30 4.65 15.91 4.37
C THR A 30 5.98 16.60 4.71
N LEU A 31 7.11 15.90 4.59
CA LEU A 31 8.43 16.48 4.84
C LEU A 31 8.79 17.61 3.86
N PHE A 32 8.34 17.52 2.61
CA PHE A 32 8.61 18.53 1.58
C PHE A 32 7.72 19.77 1.71
N ASN A 33 6.45 19.58 2.10
CA ASN A 33 5.42 20.59 1.90
C ASN A 33 4.80 21.15 3.19
N ALA A 34 5.06 20.57 4.37
CA ALA A 34 4.56 21.13 5.61
C ALA A 34 5.06 22.59 5.82
N ALA A 35 4.17 23.48 6.25
CA ALA A 35 4.42 24.93 6.38
C ALA A 35 4.78 25.67 5.07
N THR A 36 4.48 25.10 3.90
CA THR A 36 4.60 25.80 2.61
C THR A 36 3.27 26.47 2.21
N PRO A 37 3.24 27.39 1.21
CA PRO A 37 2.01 28.12 0.85
C PRO A 37 0.84 27.26 0.39
N ARG A 38 1.09 26.05 -0.13
CA ARG A 38 0.07 25.08 -0.55
C ARG A 38 0.50 23.69 -0.08
N PRO A 39 0.25 23.35 1.19
CA PRO A 39 0.80 22.15 1.81
C PRO A 39 0.02 20.91 1.34
N GLN A 40 0.44 20.29 0.24
CA GLN A 40 -0.02 18.96 -0.13
C GLN A 40 0.84 17.93 0.62
N LEU A 41 0.27 17.30 1.64
CA LEU A 41 0.97 16.46 2.62
C LEU A 41 0.70 14.97 2.41
N SER A 42 -0.41 14.62 1.75
CA SER A 42 -0.83 13.24 1.48
C SER A 42 -0.02 12.58 0.37
N SER A 43 0.17 11.26 0.42
CA SER A 43 1.11 10.58 -0.49
C SER A 43 0.48 9.85 -1.65
N CYS A 44 -0.72 9.30 -1.46
CA CYS A 44 -1.35 8.42 -2.43
C CYS A 44 -2.81 8.77 -2.61
N PHE A 45 -3.29 8.56 -3.83
CA PHE A 45 -4.67 8.78 -4.25
C PHE A 45 -5.20 7.54 -4.96
N LEU A 46 -6.44 7.19 -4.68
CA LEU A 46 -7.15 6.08 -5.34
C LEU A 46 -8.34 6.64 -6.09
N LEU A 47 -8.45 6.32 -7.37
CA LEU A 47 -9.54 6.76 -8.22
C LEU A 47 -10.26 5.54 -8.79
N MET A 48 -11.56 5.71 -9.02
CA MET A 48 -12.27 4.89 -9.98
C MET A 48 -12.56 5.68 -11.23
N MET A 49 -12.57 5.00 -12.37
CA MET A 49 -13.06 5.57 -13.61
C MET A 49 -14.55 5.97 -13.42
N PRO A 50 -14.91 7.27 -13.53
CA PRO A 50 -16.25 7.74 -13.19
C PRO A 50 -17.32 7.11 -14.09
N GLU A 51 -17.05 7.05 -15.40
CA GLU A 51 -17.98 6.56 -16.40
C GLU A 51 -17.26 5.88 -17.57
N ASP A 52 -17.95 4.93 -18.22
CA ASP A 52 -17.56 4.36 -19.52
C ASP A 52 -17.99 5.28 -20.68
N SER A 53 -17.47 6.51 -20.65
CA SER A 53 -17.73 7.59 -21.61
C SER A 53 -16.45 8.37 -21.90
N ILE A 54 -16.38 9.09 -23.02
CA ILE A 54 -15.23 9.95 -23.33
C ILE A 54 -15.09 11.05 -22.26
N ASP A 55 -16.20 11.64 -21.83
CA ASP A 55 -16.20 12.68 -20.82
C ASP A 55 -15.69 12.15 -19.48
N GLY A 56 -16.17 10.99 -19.02
CA GLY A 56 -15.67 10.35 -17.79
C GLY A 56 -14.19 9.98 -17.88
N ILE A 57 -13.76 9.45 -19.03
CA ILE A 57 -12.35 9.08 -19.28
C ILE A 57 -11.41 10.28 -19.18
N PHE A 58 -11.75 11.38 -19.85
CA PHE A 58 -10.90 12.57 -19.87
C PHE A 58 -11.02 13.37 -18.58
N HIS A 59 -12.17 13.34 -17.90
CA HIS A 59 -12.31 13.89 -16.56
C HIS A 59 -11.37 13.19 -15.56
N CYS A 60 -11.37 11.85 -15.53
CA CYS A 60 -10.45 11.07 -14.72
C CYS A 60 -8.97 11.35 -15.06
N LEU A 61 -8.65 11.48 -16.36
CA LEU A 61 -7.29 11.81 -16.81
C LEU A 61 -6.85 13.21 -16.33
N THR A 62 -7.76 14.19 -16.35
CA THR A 62 -7.52 15.52 -15.79
C THR A 62 -7.29 15.46 -14.29
N GLN A 63 -8.10 14.72 -13.53
CA GLN A 63 -7.89 14.51 -12.10
C GLN A 63 -6.51 13.89 -11.83
N CYS A 64 -6.11 12.88 -12.62
CA CYS A 64 -4.78 12.26 -12.51
C CYS A 64 -3.64 13.26 -12.76
N ALA A 65 -3.77 14.11 -13.79
CA ALA A 65 -2.78 15.14 -14.07
C ALA A 65 -2.66 16.17 -12.93
N MET A 66 -3.79 16.57 -12.33
CA MET A 66 -3.82 17.53 -11.21
C MET A 66 -3.21 16.96 -9.93
N ILE A 67 -3.46 15.68 -9.64
CA ILE A 67 -2.83 14.96 -8.53
C ILE A 67 -1.33 14.81 -8.77
N SER A 68 -0.95 14.32 -9.96
CA SER A 68 0.46 14.07 -10.30
C SER A 68 1.30 15.35 -10.24
N LYS A 69 0.75 16.49 -10.65
CA LYS A 69 1.40 17.80 -10.54
C LYS A 69 1.90 18.10 -9.11
N HIS A 70 1.21 17.60 -8.09
CA HIS A 70 1.54 17.80 -6.68
C HIS A 70 2.22 16.56 -6.06
N ALA A 71 2.88 15.73 -6.87
CA ALA A 71 3.68 14.58 -6.44
C ALA A 71 2.92 13.41 -5.77
N GLY A 72 1.60 13.31 -5.99
CA GLY A 72 0.79 12.17 -5.52
C GLY A 72 0.98 10.92 -6.39
N GLY A 73 1.20 9.77 -5.77
CA GLY A 73 1.10 8.46 -6.43
C GLY A 73 -0.35 8.05 -6.64
N ILE A 74 -0.68 7.39 -7.76
CA ILE A 74 -2.08 7.14 -8.15
C ILE A 74 -2.35 5.66 -8.36
N GLY A 75 -3.41 5.13 -7.75
CA GLY A 75 -4.05 3.86 -8.13
C GLY A 75 -5.38 4.14 -8.84
N ILE A 76 -5.63 3.50 -9.97
CA ILE A 76 -6.84 3.71 -10.79
C ILE A 76 -7.43 2.35 -11.15
N ASN A 77 -8.69 2.10 -10.83
CA ASN A 77 -9.40 0.97 -11.42
C ASN A 77 -10.06 1.33 -12.76
N MET A 78 -9.98 0.40 -13.71
CA MET A 78 -10.59 0.54 -15.04
C MET A 78 -11.53 -0.62 -15.38
N HIS A 79 -12.09 -1.27 -14.36
CA HIS A 79 -12.95 -2.46 -14.50
C HIS A 79 -14.21 -2.21 -15.33
N ASN A 80 -14.72 -0.98 -15.31
CA ASN A 80 -15.97 -0.56 -15.93
C ASN A 80 -15.82 -0.08 -17.39
N ILE A 81 -14.60 0.07 -17.92
CA ILE A 81 -14.39 0.48 -19.31
C ILE A 81 -14.68 -0.66 -20.27
N ARG A 82 -15.47 -0.40 -21.31
CA ARG A 82 -15.85 -1.44 -22.28
C ARG A 82 -14.64 -2.03 -23.01
N ALA A 83 -14.65 -3.36 -23.16
CA ALA A 83 -13.61 -4.11 -23.86
C ALA A 83 -13.59 -3.85 -25.37
N LYS A 84 -12.47 -4.21 -26.00
CA LYS A 84 -12.26 -4.12 -27.46
C LYS A 84 -13.35 -4.85 -28.25
N GLY A 85 -13.82 -4.22 -29.33
CA GLY A 85 -14.87 -4.76 -30.20
C GLY A 85 -16.30 -4.52 -29.71
N THR A 86 -16.50 -3.95 -28.51
CA THR A 86 -17.83 -3.62 -27.99
C THR A 86 -18.46 -2.48 -28.79
N TYR A 87 -19.73 -2.62 -29.17
CA TYR A 87 -20.47 -1.61 -29.94
C TYR A 87 -20.59 -0.27 -29.21
N ILE A 88 -20.57 0.84 -29.97
CA ILE A 88 -20.75 2.20 -29.48
C ILE A 88 -21.97 2.80 -30.19
N ALA A 89 -23.10 2.88 -29.49
CA ALA A 89 -24.37 3.32 -30.07
C ALA A 89 -24.32 4.75 -30.64
N GLY A 90 -23.69 5.70 -29.94
CA GLY A 90 -23.68 7.11 -30.34
C GLY A 90 -22.92 7.41 -31.63
N THR A 91 -21.88 6.63 -31.96
CA THR A 91 -21.03 6.84 -33.15
C THR A 91 -21.16 5.73 -34.17
N ASN A 92 -22.01 4.73 -33.91
CA ASN A 92 -22.16 3.51 -34.71
C ASN A 92 -20.83 2.78 -34.98
N GLY A 93 -19.88 2.87 -34.03
CA GLY A 93 -18.55 2.28 -34.12
C GLY A 93 -18.34 1.12 -33.15
N VAL A 94 -17.09 0.67 -33.03
CA VAL A 94 -16.66 -0.33 -32.04
C VAL A 94 -15.53 0.23 -31.17
N SER A 95 -15.51 -0.16 -29.90
CA SER A 95 -14.45 0.21 -28.96
C SER A 95 -13.11 -0.37 -29.36
N ASN A 96 -12.05 0.42 -29.18
CA ASN A 96 -10.68 -0.07 -29.34
C ASN A 96 -10.12 -0.74 -28.06
N GLY A 97 -10.91 -0.77 -26.98
CA GLY A 97 -10.57 -1.41 -25.70
C GLY A 97 -9.58 -0.60 -24.86
N LEU A 98 -9.01 -1.26 -23.84
CA LEU A 98 -8.15 -0.64 -22.84
C LEU A 98 -6.81 -0.15 -23.37
N VAL A 99 -6.21 -0.84 -24.35
CA VAL A 99 -4.83 -0.56 -24.75
C VAL A 99 -4.63 0.89 -25.25
N PRO A 100 -5.41 1.41 -26.22
CA PRO A 100 -5.21 2.79 -26.67
C PRO A 100 -5.53 3.83 -25.60
N LEU A 101 -6.52 3.55 -24.74
CA LEU A 101 -6.86 4.39 -23.59
C LEU A 101 -5.66 4.49 -22.63
N LEU A 102 -5.06 3.36 -22.26
CA LEU A 102 -3.94 3.33 -21.34
C LEU A 102 -2.69 4.00 -21.92
N ARG A 103 -2.55 4.07 -23.25
CA ARG A 103 -1.49 4.88 -23.87
C ARG A 103 -1.68 6.39 -23.66
N CYS A 104 -2.91 6.89 -23.58
CA CYS A 104 -3.17 8.28 -23.19
C CYS A 104 -2.70 8.54 -21.77
N TYR A 105 -3.05 7.65 -20.82
CA TYR A 105 -2.59 7.73 -19.43
C TYR A 105 -1.07 7.63 -19.32
N ASN A 106 -0.44 6.74 -20.08
CA ASN A 106 1.02 6.62 -20.15
C ASN A 106 1.69 7.93 -20.56
N ASN A 107 1.19 8.58 -21.62
CA ASN A 107 1.76 9.83 -22.11
C ASN A 107 1.55 10.99 -21.13
N VAL A 108 0.41 11.03 -20.43
CA VAL A 108 0.19 12.01 -19.36
C VAL A 108 1.13 11.77 -18.18
N ALA A 109 1.35 10.52 -17.76
CA ALA A 109 2.32 10.20 -16.72
C ALA A 109 3.73 10.70 -17.08
N ARG A 110 4.16 10.50 -18.34
CA ARG A 110 5.45 11.02 -18.81
C ARG A 110 5.52 12.54 -18.84
N TYR A 111 4.41 13.20 -19.20
CA TYR A 111 4.37 14.65 -19.37
C TYR A 111 4.36 15.39 -18.03
N VAL A 112 3.59 14.91 -17.05
CA VAL A 112 3.42 15.55 -15.74
C VAL A 112 4.46 15.02 -14.75
N ASP A 113 5.71 15.39 -14.95
CA ASP A 113 6.90 14.91 -14.22
C ASP A 113 7.09 15.49 -12.79
N GLN A 114 5.98 15.85 -12.14
CA GLN A 114 5.96 16.41 -10.77
C GLN A 114 6.81 17.70 -10.62
N GLY A 115 6.87 18.53 -11.66
CA GLY A 115 7.43 19.88 -11.60
C GLY A 115 8.94 19.96 -11.80
N GLY A 116 9.47 19.26 -12.82
CA GLY A 116 10.89 19.31 -13.18
C GLY A 116 11.69 18.12 -12.65
N ASN A 117 11.13 16.91 -12.76
CA ASN A 117 11.80 15.64 -12.51
C ASN A 117 12.21 15.38 -11.04
N LYS A 118 11.52 16.01 -10.07
CA LYS A 118 11.72 15.71 -8.63
C LYS A 118 11.38 14.25 -8.31
N ARG A 119 10.36 13.70 -8.99
CA ARG A 119 9.97 12.29 -8.95
C ARG A 119 9.10 11.97 -10.19
N PRO A 120 9.32 10.86 -10.90
CA PRO A 120 8.47 10.50 -12.04
C PRO A 120 7.02 10.25 -11.60
N ALA A 121 6.04 10.66 -12.42
CA ALA A 121 4.65 10.27 -12.19
C ALA A 121 4.51 8.76 -12.23
N ALA A 122 3.69 8.21 -11.34
CA ALA A 122 3.51 6.78 -11.22
C ALA A 122 2.03 6.45 -11.00
N PHE A 123 1.42 5.84 -12.01
CA PHE A 123 0.02 5.40 -11.98
C PHE A 123 -0.01 3.86 -12.02
N ALA A 124 -0.64 3.24 -11.03
CA ALA A 124 -0.97 1.83 -11.04
C ALA A 124 -2.40 1.64 -11.56
N ILE A 125 -2.53 0.86 -12.63
CA ILE A 125 -3.83 0.51 -13.21
C ILE A 125 -4.26 -0.84 -12.65
N TYR A 126 -5.46 -0.89 -12.09
CA TYR A 126 -6.07 -2.09 -11.55
C TYR A 126 -7.13 -2.65 -12.50
N LEU A 127 -7.07 -3.95 -12.74
CA LEU A 127 -8.03 -4.67 -13.58
C LEU A 127 -8.44 -6.01 -12.94
N GLU A 128 -9.73 -6.34 -12.96
CA GLU A 128 -10.21 -7.67 -12.59
C GLU A 128 -9.96 -8.70 -13.72
N PRO A 129 -9.54 -9.95 -13.41
CA PRO A 129 -9.10 -10.91 -14.41
C PRO A 129 -10.22 -11.47 -15.31
N TRP A 130 -11.48 -11.15 -15.05
CA TRP A 130 -12.59 -11.48 -15.96
C TRP A 130 -12.69 -10.51 -17.13
N HIS A 131 -12.02 -9.36 -17.10
CA HIS A 131 -12.14 -8.37 -18.16
C HIS A 131 -11.63 -8.91 -19.50
N ALA A 132 -12.36 -8.68 -20.60
CA ALA A 132 -12.03 -9.32 -21.88
C ALA A 132 -10.70 -8.89 -22.50
N ASP A 133 -10.19 -7.70 -22.14
CA ASP A 133 -8.87 -7.22 -22.56
C ASP A 133 -7.71 -7.70 -21.65
N ILE A 134 -7.94 -8.64 -20.71
CA ILE A 134 -6.94 -9.05 -19.70
C ILE A 134 -5.61 -9.52 -20.29
N PHE A 135 -5.63 -10.25 -21.41
CA PHE A 135 -4.39 -10.71 -22.05
C PHE A 135 -3.57 -9.56 -22.63
N ASP A 136 -4.22 -8.57 -23.24
CA ASP A 136 -3.54 -7.40 -23.78
C ASP A 136 -3.01 -6.52 -22.63
N PHE A 137 -3.79 -6.37 -21.56
CA PHE A 137 -3.38 -5.68 -20.33
C PHE A 137 -2.09 -6.25 -19.74
N LEU A 138 -1.98 -7.59 -19.62
CA LEU A 138 -0.78 -8.27 -19.11
C LEU A 138 0.46 -8.09 -20.00
N ASN A 139 0.31 -7.64 -21.25
CA ASN A 139 1.42 -7.41 -22.17
C ASN A 139 1.90 -5.95 -22.21
N LEU A 140 1.20 -5.00 -21.57
CA LEU A 140 1.47 -3.57 -21.74
C LEU A 140 2.84 -3.10 -21.21
N LYS A 141 3.38 -3.75 -20.17
CA LYS A 141 4.69 -3.44 -19.56
C LYS A 141 5.85 -4.14 -20.26
N LYS A 142 5.59 -5.16 -21.09
CA LYS A 142 6.65 -5.99 -21.68
C LYS A 142 7.60 -5.16 -22.54
N ASN A 143 8.89 -5.47 -22.46
CA ASN A 143 9.91 -4.77 -23.25
C ASN A 143 9.75 -5.08 -24.76
N THR A 144 9.45 -6.32 -25.10
CA THR A 144 9.29 -6.79 -26.48
C THR A 144 7.88 -6.53 -27.03
N GLY A 145 7.73 -6.52 -28.35
CA GLY A 145 6.47 -6.36 -29.08
C GLY A 145 6.24 -4.94 -29.64
N LYS A 146 5.08 -4.73 -30.26
CA LYS A 146 4.78 -3.49 -30.99
C LYS A 146 4.52 -2.32 -30.04
N GLU A 147 5.13 -1.18 -30.31
CA GLU A 147 5.09 0.00 -29.42
C GLU A 147 3.67 0.56 -29.25
N GLU A 148 2.84 0.48 -30.28
CA GLU A 148 1.45 0.91 -30.21
C GLU A 148 0.56 0.07 -29.28
N LEU A 149 1.08 -1.07 -28.80
CA LEU A 149 0.44 -1.97 -27.84
C LEU A 149 1.14 -1.95 -26.48
N ARG A 150 1.89 -0.89 -26.16
CA ARG A 150 2.67 -0.78 -24.92
C ARG A 150 2.39 0.52 -24.20
N ALA A 151 2.51 0.45 -22.88
CA ALA A 151 2.38 1.58 -21.96
C ALA A 151 3.31 1.32 -20.75
N ARG A 152 4.62 1.45 -20.97
CA ARG A 152 5.65 0.98 -20.02
C ARG A 152 5.89 1.91 -18.85
N ASP A 153 5.40 3.14 -18.88
CA ASP A 153 5.55 4.11 -17.80
C ASP A 153 4.47 3.94 -16.72
N LEU A 154 3.42 3.17 -17.00
CA LEU A 154 2.40 2.77 -16.03
C LEU A 154 2.80 1.52 -15.25
N PHE A 155 2.20 1.33 -14.08
CA PHE A 155 2.25 0.11 -13.29
C PHE A 155 0.91 -0.63 -13.42
N TYR A 156 0.93 -1.94 -13.15
CA TYR A 156 -0.21 -2.81 -13.40
C TYR A 156 -0.47 -3.66 -12.16
N GLY A 157 -1.72 -3.74 -11.74
CA GLY A 157 -2.19 -4.57 -10.64
C GLY A 157 -3.43 -5.36 -11.04
N LEU A 158 -3.56 -6.57 -10.50
CA LEU A 158 -4.75 -7.38 -10.62
C LEU A 158 -5.60 -7.28 -9.35
N TRP A 159 -6.91 -7.13 -9.55
CA TRP A 159 -7.91 -7.15 -8.49
C TRP A 159 -8.67 -8.48 -8.58
N ILE A 160 -8.19 -9.49 -7.86
CA ILE A 160 -8.47 -10.90 -8.12
C ILE A 160 -9.62 -11.40 -7.22
N PRO A 161 -10.75 -11.85 -7.79
CA PRO A 161 -11.78 -12.54 -7.01
C PRO A 161 -11.34 -13.96 -6.63
N ASP A 162 -11.80 -14.46 -5.48
CA ASP A 162 -11.55 -15.82 -4.96
C ASP A 162 -11.97 -16.87 -6.02
N LEU A 163 -13.06 -16.60 -6.77
CA LEU A 163 -13.54 -17.49 -7.85
C LEU A 163 -12.49 -17.76 -8.92
N PHE A 164 -11.69 -16.75 -9.31
CA PHE A 164 -10.65 -16.95 -10.31
C PHE A 164 -9.62 -17.97 -9.81
N MET A 165 -9.19 -17.84 -8.56
CA MET A 165 -8.24 -18.77 -7.94
C MET A 165 -8.82 -20.18 -7.82
N LYS A 166 -10.09 -20.31 -7.38
CA LYS A 166 -10.81 -21.60 -7.36
C LYS A 166 -10.85 -22.27 -8.74
N ARG A 167 -11.11 -21.49 -9.80
CA ARG A 167 -11.14 -22.00 -11.19
C ARG A 167 -9.75 -22.36 -11.71
N VAL A 168 -8.68 -21.64 -11.32
CA VAL A 168 -7.29 -22.00 -11.66
C VAL A 168 -6.89 -23.33 -11.02
N GLU A 169 -7.17 -23.49 -9.73
CA GLU A 169 -6.89 -24.71 -8.96
C GLU A 169 -7.64 -25.92 -9.53
N GLY A 170 -8.93 -25.75 -9.84
CA GLY A 170 -9.78 -26.81 -10.39
C GLY A 170 -9.67 -27.04 -11.91
N ASP A 171 -8.72 -26.39 -12.61
CA ASP A 171 -8.62 -26.39 -14.08
C ASP A 171 -9.95 -26.08 -14.81
N GLY A 172 -10.76 -25.21 -14.21
CA GLY A 172 -12.06 -24.80 -14.71
C GLY A 172 -11.99 -23.86 -15.91
N MET A 173 -13.14 -23.66 -16.55
CA MET A 173 -13.31 -22.59 -17.55
C MET A 173 -13.41 -21.23 -16.85
N TRP A 174 -12.89 -20.21 -17.54
CA TRP A 174 -12.96 -18.81 -17.16
C TRP A 174 -13.54 -17.99 -18.32
N SER A 175 -14.63 -17.28 -18.04
CA SER A 175 -15.32 -16.41 -18.98
C SER A 175 -14.76 -14.99 -18.93
N LEU A 176 -14.33 -14.53 -20.10
CA LEU A 176 -13.89 -13.17 -20.34
C LEU A 176 -15.09 -12.31 -20.77
N MET A 177 -15.38 -11.27 -20.02
CA MET A 177 -16.59 -10.46 -20.13
C MET A 177 -16.27 -8.98 -20.40
N CYS A 178 -17.22 -8.29 -21.02
CA CYS A 178 -17.19 -6.84 -21.19
C CYS A 178 -18.10 -6.20 -20.13
N PRO A 179 -17.64 -5.21 -19.34
CA PRO A 179 -18.46 -4.60 -18.29
C PRO A 179 -19.75 -3.96 -18.83
N HIS A 180 -19.72 -3.44 -20.06
CA HIS A 180 -20.91 -2.88 -20.71
C HIS A 180 -21.99 -3.96 -20.98
N GLN A 181 -21.57 -5.19 -21.30
CA GLN A 181 -22.47 -6.31 -21.52
C GLN A 181 -22.80 -7.06 -20.22
N ASN A 182 -21.98 -6.92 -19.19
CA ASN A 182 -22.05 -7.65 -17.92
C ASN A 182 -21.84 -6.69 -16.73
N PRO A 183 -22.78 -5.73 -16.52
CA PRO A 183 -22.60 -4.69 -15.51
C PRO A 183 -22.67 -5.23 -14.07
N GLY A 184 -22.05 -4.52 -13.13
CA GLY A 184 -22.14 -4.82 -11.70
C GLY A 184 -21.12 -5.83 -11.15
N LEU A 185 -20.32 -6.49 -12.00
CA LEU A 185 -19.27 -7.42 -11.53
C LEU A 185 -18.24 -6.74 -10.62
N SER A 186 -17.85 -5.50 -10.93
CA SER A 186 -16.94 -4.70 -10.09
C SER A 186 -17.61 -4.08 -8.87
N ASP A 187 -18.94 -4.13 -8.77
CA ASP A 187 -19.72 -3.51 -7.70
C ASP A 187 -20.17 -4.51 -6.63
N CYS A 188 -19.76 -5.77 -6.76
CA CYS A 188 -19.98 -6.83 -5.77
C CYS A 188 -18.72 -7.68 -5.58
N TRP A 189 -18.67 -8.43 -4.48
CA TRP A 189 -17.54 -9.28 -4.10
C TRP A 189 -18.04 -10.58 -3.42
N GLY A 190 -17.14 -11.53 -3.22
CA GLY A 190 -17.43 -12.82 -2.57
C GLY A 190 -18.56 -13.58 -3.25
N GLU A 191 -19.49 -14.12 -2.45
CA GLU A 191 -20.60 -14.92 -2.98
C GLU A 191 -21.52 -14.14 -3.94
N ALA A 192 -21.70 -12.84 -3.72
CA ALA A 192 -22.53 -12.01 -4.59
C ALA A 192 -21.91 -11.90 -6.00
N PHE A 193 -20.57 -11.72 -6.05
CA PHE A 193 -19.82 -11.78 -7.30
C PHE A 193 -19.92 -13.15 -7.96
N GLU A 194 -19.71 -14.23 -7.21
CA GLU A 194 -19.78 -15.60 -7.75
C GLU A 194 -21.14 -15.88 -8.40
N LYS A 195 -22.23 -15.57 -7.70
CA LYS A 195 -23.61 -15.76 -8.20
C LYS A 195 -23.87 -14.93 -9.46
N LEU A 196 -23.43 -13.67 -9.50
CA LEU A 196 -23.63 -12.79 -10.66
C LEU A 196 -22.81 -13.24 -11.87
N TYR A 197 -21.54 -13.57 -11.65
CA TYR A 197 -20.63 -14.04 -12.68
C TYR A 197 -21.14 -15.34 -13.33
N GLU A 198 -21.49 -16.34 -12.51
CA GLU A 198 -21.99 -17.63 -13.01
C GLU A 198 -23.37 -17.50 -13.67
N LYS A 199 -24.19 -16.54 -13.25
CA LYS A 199 -25.43 -16.22 -13.97
C LYS A 199 -25.12 -15.74 -15.39
N TYR A 200 -24.15 -14.84 -15.56
CA TYR A 200 -23.73 -14.42 -16.90
C TYR A 200 -23.12 -15.55 -17.73
N GLU A 201 -22.39 -16.47 -17.11
CA GLU A 201 -21.93 -17.68 -17.80
C GLU A 201 -23.11 -18.54 -18.31
N LYS A 202 -24.12 -18.79 -17.45
CA LYS A 202 -25.32 -19.57 -17.81
C LYS A 202 -26.15 -18.92 -18.92
N ASP A 203 -26.21 -17.59 -18.93
CA ASP A 203 -26.90 -16.81 -19.95
C ASP A 203 -26.09 -16.71 -21.27
N ASN A 204 -24.91 -17.33 -21.36
CA ASN A 204 -23.95 -17.21 -22.48
C ASN A 204 -23.54 -15.75 -22.76
N ARG A 205 -23.48 -14.93 -21.72
CA ARG A 205 -23.08 -13.52 -21.80
C ARG A 205 -21.60 -13.38 -21.49
N TYR A 206 -20.76 -13.76 -22.45
CA TYR A 206 -19.31 -13.57 -22.39
C TYR A 206 -18.75 -13.32 -23.79
N VAL A 207 -17.61 -12.65 -23.87
CA VAL A 207 -16.90 -12.41 -25.13
C VAL A 207 -16.17 -13.68 -25.58
N ARG A 208 -15.52 -14.36 -24.64
CA ARG A 208 -14.76 -15.60 -24.88
C ARG A 208 -14.65 -16.41 -23.60
N GLN A 209 -14.57 -17.73 -23.71
CA GLN A 209 -14.15 -18.61 -22.62
C GLN A 209 -12.76 -19.19 -22.89
N VAL A 210 -11.95 -19.30 -21.85
CA VAL A 210 -10.60 -19.90 -21.86
C VAL A 210 -10.45 -20.82 -20.64
N ARG A 211 -9.44 -21.69 -20.61
CA ARG A 211 -9.09 -22.32 -19.33
C ARG A 211 -8.57 -21.26 -18.37
N ALA A 212 -8.98 -21.31 -17.11
CA ALA A 212 -8.49 -20.37 -16.09
C ALA A 212 -6.95 -20.38 -15.99
N GLN A 213 -6.34 -21.56 -16.15
CA GLN A 213 -4.89 -21.72 -16.18
C GLN A 213 -4.19 -21.02 -17.35
N GLU A 214 -4.88 -20.74 -18.47
CA GLU A 214 -4.29 -19.95 -19.57
C GLU A 214 -4.07 -18.50 -19.14
N VAL A 215 -5.05 -17.90 -18.45
CA VAL A 215 -4.91 -16.56 -17.87
C VAL A 215 -3.81 -16.59 -16.80
N TRP A 216 -3.81 -17.60 -15.94
CA TRP A 216 -2.77 -17.76 -14.91
C TRP A 216 -1.35 -17.84 -15.49
N ARG A 217 -1.14 -18.64 -16.55
CA ARG A 217 0.17 -18.71 -17.23
C ARG A 217 0.58 -17.36 -17.81
N ALA A 218 -0.35 -16.60 -18.38
CA ALA A 218 -0.07 -15.25 -18.89
C ALA A 218 0.32 -14.28 -17.76
N ILE A 219 -0.32 -14.38 -16.59
CA ILE A 219 0.04 -13.60 -15.39
C ILE A 219 1.47 -13.92 -14.97
N VAL A 220 1.78 -15.20 -14.76
CA VAL A 220 3.12 -15.66 -14.35
C VAL A 220 4.18 -15.25 -15.37
N THR A 221 3.90 -15.38 -16.66
CA THR A 221 4.84 -14.94 -17.71
C THR A 221 5.10 -13.43 -17.64
N SER A 222 4.06 -12.61 -17.41
CA SER A 222 4.24 -11.17 -17.25
C SER A 222 5.08 -10.83 -16.01
N GLN A 223 4.85 -11.52 -14.89
CA GLN A 223 5.62 -11.33 -13.66
C GLN A 223 7.08 -11.71 -13.80
N VAL A 224 7.37 -12.83 -14.47
CA VAL A 224 8.76 -13.24 -14.74
C VAL A 224 9.49 -12.23 -15.63
N GLU A 225 8.81 -11.67 -16.63
CA GLU A 225 9.42 -10.70 -17.55
C GLU A 225 9.57 -9.29 -16.97
N THR A 226 8.66 -8.88 -16.08
CA THR A 226 8.51 -7.46 -15.70
C THR A 226 8.43 -7.17 -14.21
N GLY A 227 8.29 -8.20 -13.36
CA GLY A 227 7.98 -8.06 -11.94
C GLY A 227 6.53 -7.66 -11.64
N THR A 228 5.67 -7.55 -12.66
CA THR A 228 4.27 -7.10 -12.57
C THR A 228 3.36 -8.03 -13.40
N PRO A 229 2.04 -8.10 -13.16
CA PRO A 229 1.23 -7.22 -12.31
C PRO A 229 1.36 -7.52 -10.81
N TYR A 230 1.02 -6.51 -10.00
CA TYR A 230 0.73 -6.67 -8.57
C TYR A 230 -0.44 -7.64 -8.37
N MET A 231 -0.46 -8.32 -7.23
CA MET A 231 -1.46 -9.35 -6.91
C MET A 231 -2.25 -8.92 -5.69
N LEU A 232 -3.50 -8.53 -5.87
CA LEU A 232 -4.40 -8.17 -4.77
C LEU A 232 -5.67 -8.99 -4.83
N TYR A 233 -6.12 -9.47 -3.68
CA TYR A 233 -7.27 -10.37 -3.57
C TYR A 233 -8.51 -9.58 -3.17
N LYS A 234 -9.33 -9.23 -4.15
CA LYS A 234 -10.54 -8.40 -4.04
C LYS A 234 -11.41 -8.79 -2.86
N ASP A 235 -11.70 -10.09 -2.74
CA ASP A 235 -12.63 -10.58 -1.74
C ASP A 235 -12.04 -10.52 -0.33
N ALA A 236 -10.73 -10.76 -0.19
CA ALA A 236 -10.04 -10.59 1.09
C ALA A 236 -9.98 -9.10 1.50
N CYS A 237 -9.71 -8.21 0.56
CA CYS A 237 -9.69 -6.76 0.79
C CYS A 237 -11.06 -6.23 1.22
N ASN A 238 -12.13 -6.64 0.54
CA ASN A 238 -13.49 -6.19 0.86
C ASN A 238 -14.00 -6.78 2.17
N ARG A 239 -13.85 -8.09 2.38
CA ARG A 239 -14.33 -8.81 3.57
C ARG A 239 -13.71 -8.34 4.89
N LYS A 240 -12.51 -7.75 4.81
CA LYS A 240 -11.67 -7.42 5.97
C LYS A 240 -11.30 -5.94 6.00
N SER A 241 -12.18 -5.09 5.47
CA SER A 241 -12.06 -3.64 5.55
C SER A 241 -13.10 -3.08 6.50
N ASN A 242 -12.69 -2.16 7.36
CA ASN A 242 -13.63 -1.38 8.17
C ASN A 242 -14.49 -0.42 7.30
N GLN A 243 -14.10 -0.19 6.03
CA GLN A 243 -14.87 0.59 5.08
C GLN A 243 -15.86 -0.24 4.25
N GLN A 244 -16.08 -1.53 4.56
CA GLN A 244 -17.01 -2.37 3.80
C GLN A 244 -18.47 -1.88 3.84
N ASN A 245 -18.81 -1.00 4.80
CA ASN A 245 -20.11 -0.34 4.90
C ASN A 245 -20.36 0.73 3.81
N LEU A 246 -19.30 1.18 3.12
CA LEU A 246 -19.40 2.21 2.07
C LEU A 246 -19.78 1.61 0.70
N GLY A 247 -19.45 0.33 0.49
CA GLY A 247 -19.65 -0.38 -0.76
C GLY A 247 -18.43 -1.20 -1.16
N THR A 248 -18.44 -1.74 -2.38
CA THR A 248 -17.34 -2.55 -2.89
C THR A 248 -16.12 -1.69 -3.19
N ILE A 249 -15.01 -2.00 -2.54
CA ILE A 249 -13.67 -1.45 -2.81
C ILE A 249 -13.13 -2.07 -4.10
N LYS A 250 -12.65 -1.21 -5.02
CA LYS A 250 -12.33 -1.58 -6.41
C LYS A 250 -10.84 -1.61 -6.73
N SER A 251 -9.98 -1.08 -5.88
CA SER A 251 -8.53 -1.07 -6.14
C SER A 251 -7.76 -0.85 -4.86
N SER A 252 -6.43 -0.91 -4.99
CA SER A 252 -5.51 -0.30 -4.05
C SER A 252 -4.86 0.94 -4.67
N ASN A 253 -3.96 1.59 -3.94
CA ASN A 253 -3.08 2.65 -4.42
C ASN A 253 -1.90 2.14 -5.28
N LEU A 254 -0.96 3.03 -5.61
CA LEU A 254 0.28 2.73 -6.33
C LEU A 254 1.11 1.59 -5.70
N CYS A 255 1.22 1.56 -4.37
CA CYS A 255 2.15 0.70 -3.64
C CYS A 255 1.49 -0.51 -2.97
N THR A 256 0.21 -0.76 -3.25
CA THR A 256 -0.58 -1.95 -2.84
C THR A 256 -0.96 -2.06 -1.36
N GLU A 257 -0.61 -1.09 -0.53
CA GLU A 257 -0.86 -1.10 0.93
C GLU A 257 -2.19 -0.45 1.34
N ILE A 258 -2.78 0.41 0.50
CA ILE A 258 -4.00 1.17 0.83
C ILE A 258 -5.22 0.57 0.19
N ILE A 259 -6.16 0.12 1.03
CA ILE A 259 -7.43 -0.47 0.63
C ILE A 259 -8.56 0.44 1.09
N GLU A 260 -8.85 1.45 0.29
CA GLU A 260 -9.87 2.48 0.58
C GLU A 260 -10.95 2.51 -0.50
N TYR A 261 -12.17 2.86 -0.07
CA TYR A 261 -13.33 3.03 -0.95
C TYR A 261 -13.13 4.20 -1.92
N THR A 262 -13.70 4.05 -3.13
CA THR A 262 -13.72 5.10 -4.16
C THR A 262 -15.08 5.10 -4.85
N SER A 263 -15.54 6.29 -5.23
CA SER A 263 -16.74 6.52 -6.05
C SER A 263 -16.45 7.60 -7.10
N PRO A 264 -17.36 7.89 -8.03
CA PRO A 264 -17.22 9.06 -8.90
C PRO A 264 -17.06 10.40 -8.14
N GLU A 265 -17.61 10.49 -6.93
CA GLU A 265 -17.58 11.68 -6.05
C GLU A 265 -16.52 11.61 -4.95
N GLU A 266 -15.81 10.48 -4.81
CA GLU A 266 -14.87 10.22 -3.73
C GLU A 266 -13.57 9.62 -4.26
N ILE A 267 -12.50 10.41 -4.17
CA ILE A 267 -11.13 9.97 -4.46
C ILE A 267 -10.43 9.73 -3.14
N ALA A 268 -10.14 8.48 -2.82
CA ALA A 268 -9.52 8.13 -1.55
C ALA A 268 -8.10 8.72 -1.45
N VAL A 269 -7.70 9.11 -0.24
CA VAL A 269 -6.46 9.85 0.04
C VAL A 269 -5.78 9.23 1.24
N CYS A 270 -4.49 8.94 1.08
CA CYS A 270 -3.71 8.36 2.16
C CYS A 270 -2.69 9.32 2.79
N ASN A 271 -2.76 9.43 4.11
CA ASN A 271 -1.88 10.21 4.97
C ASN A 271 -0.93 9.25 5.70
N LEU A 272 0.37 9.35 5.43
CA LEU A 272 1.34 8.30 5.73
C LEU A 272 2.43 8.74 6.70
N ALA A 273 2.75 7.89 7.66
CA ALA A 273 3.94 7.97 8.49
C ALA A 273 4.46 6.56 8.82
N SER A 274 5.75 6.46 9.16
CA SER A 274 6.38 5.19 9.50
C SER A 274 7.14 5.28 10.83
N VAL A 275 6.88 4.31 11.70
CA VAL A 275 7.54 4.16 13.01
C VAL A 275 8.84 3.36 12.83
N ALA A 276 9.94 3.85 13.40
CA ALA A 276 11.24 3.17 13.36
C ALA A 276 11.31 2.11 14.47
N VAL A 277 10.88 0.88 14.17
CA VAL A 277 10.66 -0.15 15.20
C VAL A 277 11.95 -0.63 15.87
N ASN A 278 13.11 -0.40 15.25
CA ASN A 278 14.42 -0.65 15.85
C ASN A 278 14.73 0.24 17.05
N MET A 279 14.11 1.43 17.15
CA MET A 279 14.36 2.39 18.24
C MET A 279 13.77 1.96 19.60
N PHE A 280 12.95 0.92 19.62
CA PHE A 280 12.30 0.42 20.84
C PHE A 280 12.98 -0.84 21.41
N VAL A 281 14.09 -1.28 20.81
CA VAL A 281 14.98 -2.28 21.43
C VAL A 281 15.72 -1.60 22.58
N ASN A 282 15.60 -2.15 23.79
CA ASN A 282 16.26 -1.57 24.96
C ASN A 282 17.79 -1.66 24.85
N PRO A 283 18.55 -0.80 25.55
CA PRO A 283 20.03 -0.80 25.48
C PRO A 283 20.68 -2.13 25.86
N ASP A 284 20.00 -2.97 26.63
CA ASP A 284 20.45 -4.31 26.99
C ASP A 284 20.38 -5.32 25.83
N ARG A 285 19.71 -4.97 24.72
CA ARG A 285 19.43 -5.82 23.55
C ARG A 285 18.72 -7.13 23.89
N LYS A 286 18.02 -7.19 25.03
CA LYS A 286 17.33 -8.38 25.52
C LYS A 286 15.82 -8.19 25.61
N SER A 287 15.36 -6.94 25.62
CA SER A 287 13.95 -6.61 25.80
C SER A 287 13.51 -5.53 24.83
N TYR A 288 12.20 -5.52 24.55
CA TYR A 288 11.56 -4.60 23.63
C TYR A 288 10.53 -3.73 24.36
N ASN A 289 10.55 -2.41 24.15
CA ASN A 289 9.75 -1.45 24.90
C ASN A 289 8.40 -1.16 24.21
N PHE A 290 7.43 -2.05 24.43
CA PHE A 290 6.09 -1.94 23.84
C PHE A 290 5.28 -0.72 24.35
N GLU A 291 5.46 -0.30 25.61
CA GLU A 291 4.78 0.89 26.14
C GLU A 291 5.24 2.18 25.43
N HIS A 292 6.54 2.28 25.15
CA HIS A 292 7.06 3.41 24.40
C HIS A 292 6.61 3.38 22.94
N LEU A 293 6.59 2.20 22.31
CA LEU A 293 6.04 2.02 20.95
C LEU A 293 4.58 2.45 20.87
N LYS A 294 3.75 2.06 21.85
CA LYS A 294 2.35 2.50 21.94
C LYS A 294 2.28 4.03 22.04
N THR A 295 3.07 4.64 22.92
CA THR A 295 3.10 6.09 23.15
C THR A 295 3.43 6.86 21.86
N VAL A 296 4.52 6.49 21.19
CA VAL A 296 4.90 7.10 19.91
C VAL A 296 3.81 6.90 18.85
N THR A 297 3.21 5.71 18.78
CA THR A 297 2.13 5.44 17.82
C THR A 297 0.91 6.34 18.05
N LYS A 298 0.57 6.64 19.31
CA LYS A 298 -0.51 7.59 19.63
C LYS A 298 -0.21 9.00 19.12
N VAL A 299 1.04 9.46 19.27
CA VAL A 299 1.50 10.75 18.71
C VAL A 299 1.37 10.75 17.19
N VAL A 300 1.85 9.71 16.52
CA VAL A 300 1.75 9.58 15.05
C VAL A 300 0.29 9.60 14.59
N THR A 301 -0.61 8.91 15.29
CA THR A 301 -2.05 8.90 15.00
C THR A 301 -2.64 10.30 15.07
N LYS A 302 -2.34 11.05 16.13
CA LYS A 302 -2.82 12.44 16.32
C LYS A 302 -2.25 13.38 15.26
N ASN A 303 -0.99 13.20 14.88
CA ASN A 303 -0.34 13.97 13.83
C ASN A 303 -1.00 13.75 12.46
N LEU A 304 -1.23 12.48 12.09
CA LEU A 304 -1.88 12.14 10.83
C LEU A 304 -3.35 12.62 10.81
N ASN A 305 -4.07 12.57 11.94
CA ASN A 305 -5.40 13.15 12.02
C ASN A 305 -5.40 14.66 11.77
N LYS A 306 -4.46 15.42 12.37
CA LYS A 306 -4.30 16.85 12.10
C LYS A 306 -3.96 17.14 10.64
N ILE A 307 -3.13 16.29 10.02
CA ILE A 307 -2.75 16.41 8.60
C ILE A 307 -3.98 16.40 7.69
N ILE A 308 -5.02 15.62 8.00
CA ILE A 308 -6.26 15.57 7.20
C ILE A 308 -6.88 16.97 7.08
N ASP A 309 -6.92 17.73 8.16
CA ASP A 309 -7.62 19.02 8.20
C ASP A 309 -6.80 20.17 7.58
N ILE A 310 -5.47 20.10 7.63
CA ILE A 310 -4.58 21.16 7.11
C ILE A 310 -4.13 20.91 5.66
N ASN A 311 -4.36 19.71 5.12
CA ASN A 311 -3.88 19.32 3.81
C ASN A 311 -4.55 20.15 2.70
N HIS A 312 -3.76 20.60 1.73
CA HIS A 312 -4.27 21.19 0.51
C HIS A 312 -4.63 20.10 -0.49
N TYR A 313 -5.93 19.85 -0.68
CA TYR A 313 -6.42 18.89 -1.67
C TYR A 313 -6.41 19.48 -3.08
N PRO A 314 -5.80 18.80 -4.06
CA PRO A 314 -5.73 19.32 -5.43
C PRO A 314 -7.08 19.26 -6.16
N ILE A 315 -8.02 18.45 -5.66
CA ILE A 315 -9.34 18.20 -6.25
C ILE A 315 -10.40 18.01 -5.14
N PRO A 316 -11.65 18.47 -5.33
CA PRO A 316 -12.69 18.43 -4.29
C PRO A 316 -13.11 17.02 -3.84
N GLU A 317 -13.11 16.05 -4.75
CA GLU A 317 -13.49 14.65 -4.48
C GLU A 317 -12.52 13.99 -3.48
N ALA A 318 -11.26 14.45 -3.48
CA ALA A 318 -10.25 14.00 -2.53
C ALA A 318 -10.47 14.58 -1.13
N GLU A 319 -10.84 15.86 -1.04
CA GLU A 319 -11.22 16.49 0.22
C GLU A 319 -12.48 15.85 0.80
N ASN A 320 -13.50 15.64 -0.05
CA ASN A 320 -14.75 14.99 0.33
C ASN A 320 -14.51 13.61 0.97
N SER A 321 -13.75 12.74 0.28
CA SER A 321 -13.43 11.41 0.79
C SER A 321 -12.68 11.46 2.11
N ASN A 322 -11.60 12.25 2.20
CA ASN A 322 -10.75 12.26 3.38
C ASN A 322 -11.46 12.89 4.59
N MET A 323 -12.26 13.94 4.40
CA MET A 323 -13.04 14.55 5.49
C MET A 323 -14.17 13.64 5.99
N ARG A 324 -14.74 12.80 5.10
CA ARG A 324 -15.84 11.89 5.44
C ARG A 324 -15.37 10.65 6.20
N HIS A 325 -14.25 10.06 5.80
CA HIS A 325 -13.79 8.76 6.31
C HIS A 325 -12.54 8.85 7.19
N ARG A 326 -11.78 9.93 7.07
CA ARG A 326 -10.58 10.24 7.83
C ARG A 326 -9.55 9.10 7.95
N PRO A 327 -9.25 8.33 6.87
CA PRO A 327 -8.26 7.26 6.94
C PRO A 327 -6.85 7.80 7.15
N ILE A 328 -6.04 7.03 7.88
CA ILE A 328 -4.61 7.24 8.03
C ILE A 328 -3.87 5.92 7.79
N GLY A 329 -2.61 6.00 7.38
CA GLY A 329 -1.75 4.84 7.14
C GLY A 329 -0.46 4.91 7.96
N ILE A 330 -0.47 4.24 9.11
CA ILE A 330 0.71 4.03 9.94
C ILE A 330 1.41 2.76 9.48
N GLY A 331 2.67 2.91 9.09
CA GLY A 331 3.55 1.81 8.75
C GLY A 331 4.73 1.71 9.70
N ILE A 332 5.67 0.83 9.36
CA ILE A 332 6.92 0.66 10.09
C ILE A 332 8.11 0.68 9.13
N GLN A 333 9.30 0.82 9.70
CA GLN A 333 10.59 0.60 9.03
C GLN A 333 11.58 0.04 10.04
N GLY A 334 12.61 -0.64 9.55
CA GLY A 334 13.64 -1.23 10.39
C GLY A 334 13.19 -2.48 11.16
N LEU A 335 12.26 -3.27 10.60
CA LEU A 335 11.86 -4.54 11.20
C LEU A 335 13.04 -5.52 11.27
N ALA A 336 13.78 -5.66 10.16
CA ALA A 336 14.97 -6.50 10.13
C ALA A 336 16.06 -5.98 11.09
N ASP A 337 16.26 -4.66 11.19
CA ASP A 337 17.17 -4.08 12.19
C ASP A 337 16.77 -4.45 13.62
N ALA A 338 15.47 -4.40 13.96
CA ALA A 338 14.98 -4.77 15.27
C ALA A 338 15.29 -6.25 15.59
N PHE A 339 15.09 -7.15 14.63
CA PHE A 339 15.42 -8.57 14.79
C PHE A 339 16.93 -8.80 14.96
N ILE A 340 17.76 -8.14 14.15
CA ILE A 340 19.23 -8.24 14.26
C ILE A 340 19.70 -7.73 15.63
N LEU A 341 19.19 -6.59 16.09
CA LEU A 341 19.52 -6.02 17.40
C LEU A 341 19.11 -6.94 18.54
N MET A 342 17.97 -7.62 18.42
CA MET A 342 17.47 -8.62 19.38
C MET A 342 18.12 -10.00 19.23
N ARG A 343 19.06 -10.17 18.29
CA ARG A 343 19.73 -11.44 17.97
C ARG A 343 18.77 -12.56 17.53
N MET A 344 17.72 -12.19 16.81
CA MET A 344 16.69 -13.11 16.31
C MET A 344 16.86 -13.30 14.79
N PRO A 345 17.12 -14.53 14.29
CA PRO A 345 16.97 -14.84 12.87
C PRO A 345 15.57 -14.45 12.38
N PHE A 346 15.47 -13.89 11.17
CA PHE A 346 14.20 -13.40 10.64
C PHE A 346 13.10 -14.49 10.62
N GLU A 347 13.48 -15.75 10.42
CA GLU A 347 12.59 -16.91 10.33
C GLU A 347 12.34 -17.62 11.68
N SER A 348 12.92 -17.12 12.78
CA SER A 348 12.79 -17.74 14.11
C SER A 348 11.39 -17.58 14.71
N GLU A 349 11.00 -18.48 15.61
CA GLU A 349 9.73 -18.40 16.33
C GLU A 349 9.67 -17.14 17.21
N GLU A 350 10.81 -16.74 17.78
CA GLU A 350 10.94 -15.51 18.57
C GLU A 350 10.72 -14.26 17.73
N ALA A 351 11.27 -14.20 16.51
CA ALA A 351 11.02 -13.10 15.57
C ALA A 351 9.55 -13.07 15.13
N ALA A 352 8.93 -14.23 14.89
CA ALA A 352 7.51 -14.33 14.55
C ALA A 352 6.60 -13.81 15.67
N LEU A 353 6.90 -14.14 16.93
CA LEU A 353 6.18 -13.60 18.10
C LEU A 353 6.39 -12.10 18.27
N LEU A 354 7.64 -11.62 18.16
CA LEU A 354 7.94 -10.19 18.25
C LEU A 354 7.26 -9.39 17.14
N ASN A 355 7.21 -9.93 15.91
CA ASN A 355 6.44 -9.36 14.81
C ASN A 355 4.97 -9.16 15.20
N GLN A 356 4.32 -10.21 15.72
CA GLN A 356 2.93 -10.14 16.17
C GLN A 356 2.76 -9.05 17.25
N GLN A 357 3.61 -9.03 18.26
CA GLN A 357 3.53 -8.09 19.38
C GLN A 357 3.76 -6.63 18.96
N ILE A 358 4.68 -6.37 18.02
CA ILE A 358 4.91 -5.04 17.45
C ILE A 358 3.63 -4.54 16.76
N PHE A 359 3.04 -5.34 15.88
CA PHE A 359 1.84 -4.93 15.15
C PHE A 359 0.59 -4.84 16.02
N GLU A 360 0.44 -5.72 17.02
CA GLU A 360 -0.60 -5.62 18.03
C GLU A 360 -0.49 -4.30 18.82
N THR A 361 0.73 -3.93 19.21
CA THR A 361 1.00 -2.69 19.94
C THR A 361 0.69 -1.44 19.12
N ILE A 362 1.10 -1.41 17.85
CA ILE A 362 0.83 -0.28 16.95
C ILE A 362 -0.68 -0.17 16.72
N TYR A 363 -1.36 -1.29 16.45
CA TYR A 363 -2.81 -1.27 16.22
C TYR A 363 -3.58 -0.82 17.47
N TYR A 364 -3.20 -1.34 18.65
CA TYR A 364 -3.79 -0.95 19.93
C TYR A 364 -3.60 0.54 20.21
N GLY A 365 -2.36 1.05 20.10
CA GLY A 365 -2.04 2.46 20.32
C GLY A 365 -2.77 3.38 19.34
N ALA A 366 -2.86 3.01 18.07
CA ALA A 366 -3.57 3.79 17.06
C ALA A 366 -5.08 3.84 17.32
N LEU A 367 -5.70 2.71 17.66
CA LEU A 367 -7.12 2.65 18.03
C LEU A 367 -7.40 3.46 19.30
N GLU A 368 -6.54 3.37 20.31
CA GLU A 368 -6.69 4.12 21.56
C GLU A 368 -6.63 5.64 21.28
N ALA A 369 -5.64 6.12 20.53
CA ALA A 369 -5.57 7.54 20.17
C ALA A 369 -6.74 7.99 19.29
N SER A 370 -7.21 7.15 18.36
CA SER A 370 -8.37 7.47 17.53
C SER A 370 -9.67 7.52 18.34
N CYS A 371 -9.81 6.67 19.37
CA CYS A 371 -10.91 6.70 20.34
C CYS A 371 -10.84 7.95 21.23
N GLU A 372 -9.65 8.35 21.70
CA GLU A 372 -9.44 9.60 22.46
C GLU A 372 -9.85 10.83 21.65
N LEU A 373 -9.47 10.87 20.37
CA LEU A 373 -9.89 11.94 19.46
C LEU A 373 -11.41 11.93 19.24
N SER A 374 -12.02 10.76 19.14
CA SER A 374 -13.46 10.59 18.99
C SER A 374 -14.25 11.05 20.23
N GLU A 375 -13.70 10.87 21.43
CA GLU A 375 -14.31 11.38 22.67
C GLU A 375 -14.40 12.92 22.69
N ILE A 376 -13.46 13.61 22.03
CA ILE A 376 -13.38 15.07 21.99
C ILE A 376 -14.14 15.64 20.78
N GLU A 377 -13.94 15.06 19.60
CA GLU A 377 -14.41 15.61 18.31
C GLU A 377 -15.58 14.84 17.69
N GLY A 378 -15.99 13.74 18.31
CA GLY A 378 -16.93 12.77 17.73
C GLY A 378 -16.28 11.84 16.70
N PRO A 379 -16.95 10.73 16.37
CA PRO A 379 -16.45 9.77 15.38
C PRO A 379 -16.40 10.38 13.97
N TYR A 380 -15.71 9.70 13.04
CA TYR A 380 -15.77 10.11 11.63
C TYR A 380 -17.19 9.95 11.06
N SER A 381 -17.52 10.74 10.05
CA SER A 381 -18.89 10.92 9.56
C SER A 381 -19.58 9.64 9.08
N SER A 382 -18.82 8.66 8.59
CA SER A 382 -19.34 7.36 8.12
C SER A 382 -19.04 6.19 9.08
N TYR A 383 -18.89 6.47 10.38
CA TYR A 383 -18.59 5.46 11.40
C TYR A 383 -19.75 4.48 11.64
N GLU A 384 -20.97 4.99 11.71
CA GLU A 384 -22.15 4.16 11.96
C GLU A 384 -22.35 3.13 10.84
N GLY A 385 -22.56 1.87 11.26
CA GLY A 385 -22.67 0.71 10.37
C GLY A 385 -21.32 0.15 9.89
N SER A 386 -20.19 0.72 10.32
CA SER A 386 -18.87 0.09 10.11
C SER A 386 -18.69 -1.12 11.04
N PRO A 387 -17.86 -2.10 10.68
CA PRO A 387 -17.54 -3.22 11.57
C PRO A 387 -17.06 -2.80 12.96
N VAL A 388 -16.27 -1.74 13.07
CA VAL A 388 -15.79 -1.25 14.37
C VAL A 388 -16.94 -0.70 15.21
N SER A 389 -17.96 -0.08 14.60
CA SER A 389 -19.20 0.32 15.31
C SER A 389 -19.99 -0.86 15.88
N GLU A 390 -19.82 -2.05 15.29
CA GLU A 390 -20.41 -3.31 15.74
C GLU A 390 -19.46 -4.09 16.70
N GLY A 391 -18.34 -3.50 17.10
CA GLY A 391 -17.36 -4.13 17.99
C GLY A 391 -16.41 -5.14 17.33
N THR A 392 -16.39 -5.18 15.99
CA THR A 392 -15.50 -6.04 15.19
C THR A 392 -14.23 -5.26 14.81
N LEU A 393 -13.09 -5.68 15.35
CA LEU A 393 -11.76 -5.16 15.00
C LEU A 393 -11.09 -6.05 13.95
N GLN A 394 -9.93 -5.63 13.45
CA GLN A 394 -9.28 -6.30 12.33
C GLN A 394 -9.02 -7.79 12.58
N TYR A 395 -8.46 -8.15 13.75
CA TYR A 395 -8.16 -9.56 14.06
C TYR A 395 -9.41 -10.44 14.13
N ASP A 396 -10.58 -9.88 14.48
CA ASP A 396 -11.85 -10.62 14.48
C ASP A 396 -12.24 -11.02 13.04
N MET A 397 -12.03 -10.13 12.07
CA MET A 397 -12.27 -10.41 10.64
C MET A 397 -11.35 -11.50 10.06
N TRP A 398 -10.23 -11.79 10.75
CA TRP A 398 -9.32 -12.90 10.43
C TRP A 398 -9.56 -14.16 11.29
N ASN A 399 -10.55 -14.13 12.20
CA ASN A 399 -10.79 -15.19 13.18
C ASN A 399 -9.55 -15.50 14.01
N LYS A 400 -8.84 -14.45 14.47
CA LYS A 400 -7.62 -14.58 15.29
C LYS A 400 -7.86 -14.01 16.68
N THR A 401 -7.25 -14.66 17.67
CA THR A 401 -7.15 -14.14 19.04
C THR A 401 -5.76 -13.50 19.19
N PRO A 402 -5.68 -12.22 19.60
CA PRO A 402 -4.40 -11.55 19.85
C PRO A 402 -3.69 -12.14 21.08
N THR A 403 -2.44 -11.74 21.30
CA THR A 403 -1.72 -12.06 22.55
C THR A 403 -2.36 -11.35 23.76
N ASP A 404 -1.90 -11.72 24.95
CA ASP A 404 -2.30 -11.12 26.23
C ASP A 404 -1.55 -9.82 26.56
N LEU A 405 -0.74 -9.28 25.63
CA LEU A 405 0.07 -8.07 25.83
C LEU A 405 -0.77 -6.83 26.11
N TRP A 406 -1.98 -6.74 25.54
CA TRP A 406 -2.87 -5.58 25.66
C TRP A 406 -4.30 -5.97 26.00
N ASP A 407 -5.00 -5.13 26.78
CA ASP A 407 -6.39 -5.36 27.17
C ASP A 407 -7.36 -4.88 26.06
N TRP A 408 -7.56 -5.74 25.07
CA TRP A 408 -8.48 -5.49 23.97
C TRP A 408 -9.94 -5.37 24.39
N ALA A 409 -10.34 -5.98 25.51
CA ALA A 409 -11.71 -5.91 26.00
C ALA A 409 -12.01 -4.50 26.55
N ALA A 410 -11.08 -3.94 27.34
CA ALA A 410 -11.18 -2.56 27.82
C ALA A 410 -11.18 -1.56 26.66
N LEU A 411 -10.34 -1.77 25.63
CA LEU A 411 -10.32 -0.90 24.45
C LEU A 411 -11.63 -0.99 23.64
N LYS A 412 -12.15 -2.20 23.38
CA LYS A 412 -13.46 -2.38 22.72
C LYS A 412 -14.60 -1.71 23.49
N ALA A 413 -14.58 -1.75 24.83
CA ALA A 413 -15.58 -1.07 25.65
C ALA A 413 -15.51 0.46 25.52
N LYS A 414 -14.30 1.04 25.43
CA LYS A 414 -14.12 2.48 25.15
C LYS A 414 -14.62 2.84 23.75
N ILE A 415 -14.23 2.06 22.74
CA ILE A 415 -14.66 2.26 21.34
C ILE A 415 -16.18 2.18 21.23
N ALA A 416 -16.82 1.21 21.89
CA ALA A 416 -18.28 1.08 21.89
C ALA A 416 -18.98 2.30 22.51
N LYS A 417 -18.32 3.03 23.42
CA LYS A 417 -18.87 4.22 24.06
C LYS A 417 -18.65 5.49 23.24
N TYR A 418 -17.49 5.64 22.62
CA TYR A 418 -17.05 6.93 22.03
C TYR A 418 -16.84 6.90 20.52
N GLY A 419 -16.82 5.71 19.91
CA GLY A 419 -16.40 5.52 18.53
C GLY A 419 -14.91 5.72 18.30
N ILE A 420 -14.51 5.85 17.04
CA ILE A 420 -13.14 6.22 16.64
C ILE A 420 -13.16 7.34 15.60
N ARG A 421 -12.10 8.14 15.56
CA ARG A 421 -11.98 9.30 14.67
C ARG A 421 -11.53 8.97 13.25
N ASN A 422 -10.96 7.78 13.01
CA ASN A 422 -10.35 7.41 11.74
C ASN A 422 -10.86 6.04 11.28
N SER A 423 -11.32 5.91 10.03
CA SER A 423 -11.87 4.64 9.52
C SER A 423 -10.82 3.54 9.36
N LEU A 424 -9.59 3.89 9.02
CA LEU A 424 -8.44 2.99 8.85
C LEU A 424 -7.21 3.62 9.50
N LEU A 425 -6.29 2.78 9.97
CA LEU A 425 -5.18 3.21 10.82
C LEU A 425 -3.81 2.74 10.36
N LEU A 426 -3.68 1.48 9.95
CA LEU A 426 -2.40 0.83 9.65
C LEU A 426 -2.33 0.46 8.17
N ALA A 427 -1.21 0.81 7.54
CA ALA A 427 -0.88 0.40 6.19
C ALA A 427 0.65 0.45 6.00
N PRO A 428 1.38 -0.64 6.32
CA PRO A 428 2.82 -0.71 6.12
C PRO A 428 3.19 -0.48 4.65
N MET A 429 3.77 0.69 4.37
CA MET A 429 4.15 1.13 3.04
C MET A 429 5.61 0.80 2.71
N PRO A 430 6.01 0.87 1.44
CA PRO A 430 7.42 0.98 1.07
C PRO A 430 8.01 2.28 1.65
N THR A 431 9.08 2.15 2.45
CA THR A 431 9.75 3.27 3.10
C THR A 431 11.06 3.65 2.41
N ALA A 432 11.11 3.50 1.08
CA ALA A 432 12.34 3.55 0.29
C ALA A 432 13.20 4.79 0.59
N SER A 433 12.63 5.99 0.61
CA SER A 433 13.42 7.20 0.90
C SER A 433 13.57 7.45 2.40
N THR A 434 12.53 7.18 3.20
CA THR A 434 12.51 7.54 4.63
C THR A 434 13.37 6.62 5.49
N ALA A 435 13.41 5.31 5.20
CA ALA A 435 14.28 4.36 5.89
C ALA A 435 15.75 4.68 5.68
N GLN A 436 16.11 5.15 4.49
CA GLN A 436 17.47 5.58 4.20
C GLN A 436 17.85 6.86 4.94
N ILE A 437 16.91 7.80 5.11
CA ILE A 437 17.14 9.01 5.93
C ILE A 437 17.41 8.61 7.38
N LEU A 438 16.67 7.62 7.91
CA LEU A 438 16.85 7.17 9.30
C LEU A 438 18.02 6.17 9.48
N GLY A 439 18.50 5.55 8.40
CA GLY A 439 19.56 4.54 8.41
C GLY A 439 19.06 3.12 8.73
N ASN A 440 17.79 2.83 8.40
CA ASN A 440 17.14 1.55 8.66
C ASN A 440 16.90 0.75 7.37
N ASN A 441 16.64 -0.55 7.50
CA ASN A 441 16.10 -1.39 6.42
C ASN A 441 14.66 -1.00 6.09
N GLU A 442 14.26 -1.25 4.84
CA GLU A 442 12.97 -0.82 4.32
C GLU A 442 11.81 -1.65 4.90
N SER A 443 10.76 -0.95 5.33
CA SER A 443 9.45 -1.52 5.70
C SER A 443 9.54 -2.75 6.62
N ILE A 444 8.79 -3.81 6.26
CA ILE A 444 8.76 -5.13 6.87
C ILE A 444 9.72 -6.13 6.22
N GLU A 445 10.61 -5.66 5.33
CA GLU A 445 11.41 -6.55 4.49
C GLU A 445 12.62 -7.10 5.26
N PRO A 446 13.08 -8.32 4.95
CA PRO A 446 14.41 -8.79 5.35
C PRO A 446 15.50 -7.95 4.66
N TYR A 447 16.74 -8.04 5.15
CA TYR A 447 17.88 -7.48 4.43
C TYR A 447 18.03 -8.18 3.07
N THR A 448 17.96 -7.41 1.99
CA THR A 448 18.13 -7.95 0.62
C THR A 448 19.57 -8.37 0.34
N SER A 449 20.54 -7.69 0.95
CA SER A 449 21.96 -7.97 0.85
C SER A 449 22.72 -7.31 1.99
N ASN A 450 23.82 -7.94 2.46
CA ASN A 450 24.71 -7.30 3.43
C ASN A 450 25.62 -6.24 2.81
N ILE A 451 25.87 -6.28 1.50
CA ILE A 451 26.61 -5.27 0.75
C ILE A 451 25.93 -5.09 -0.60
N TYR A 452 25.41 -3.90 -0.87
CA TYR A 452 24.86 -3.58 -2.19
C TYR A 452 25.34 -2.21 -2.67
N THR A 453 25.53 -2.11 -3.97
CA THR A 453 25.85 -0.84 -4.63
C THR A 453 24.56 -0.17 -5.03
N ARG A 454 24.36 1.05 -4.55
CA ARG A 454 23.24 1.88 -4.93
C ARG A 454 23.65 2.98 -5.88
N ARG A 455 22.96 3.04 -7.02
CA ARG A 455 23.10 4.11 -8.01
C ARG A 455 22.12 5.24 -7.67
N VAL A 456 22.65 6.44 -7.48
CA VAL A 456 21.88 7.68 -7.41
C VAL A 456 22.41 8.64 -8.48
N LEU A 457 21.69 9.73 -8.74
CA LEU A 457 22.09 10.74 -9.74
C LEU A 457 23.51 11.30 -9.50
N SER A 458 23.99 11.30 -8.25
CA SER A 458 25.32 11.78 -7.86
C SER A 458 26.44 10.72 -7.90
N GLY A 459 26.15 9.44 -8.19
CA GLY A 459 27.15 8.39 -8.28
C GLY A 459 26.71 7.02 -7.74
N GLU A 460 27.67 6.11 -7.61
CA GLU A 460 27.48 4.79 -7.01
C GLU A 460 27.99 4.79 -5.56
N PHE A 461 27.14 4.40 -4.61
CA PHE A 461 27.47 4.31 -3.19
C PHE A 461 27.36 2.87 -2.72
N PHE A 462 28.37 2.37 -2.01
CA PHE A 462 28.27 1.09 -1.33
C PHE A 462 27.48 1.27 -0.03
N VAL A 463 26.35 0.58 0.06
CA VAL A 463 25.60 0.44 1.31
C VAL A 463 25.98 -0.90 1.92
N VAL A 464 26.41 -0.86 3.17
CA VAL A 464 26.81 -2.05 3.93
C VAL A 464 25.94 -2.17 5.17
N ASN A 465 25.54 -3.40 5.50
CA ASN A 465 24.88 -3.73 6.75
C ASN A 465 25.81 -3.39 7.93
N GLN A 466 25.49 -2.29 8.62
CA GLN A 466 26.31 -1.77 9.72
C GLN A 466 26.29 -2.70 10.93
N HIS A 467 25.20 -3.44 11.14
CA HIS A 467 25.10 -4.41 12.23
C HIS A 467 26.09 -5.55 12.03
N LEU A 468 26.15 -6.10 10.81
CA LEU A 468 27.11 -7.15 10.47
C LEU A 468 28.56 -6.67 10.60
N ILE A 469 28.88 -5.44 10.17
CA ILE A 469 30.22 -4.88 10.37
C ILE A 469 30.54 -4.81 11.86
N SER A 470 29.62 -4.32 12.69
CA SER A 470 29.84 -4.23 14.15
C SER A 470 30.14 -5.60 14.73
N ASP A 471 29.34 -6.60 14.39
CA ASP A 471 29.51 -7.97 14.88
C ASP A 471 30.85 -8.58 14.46
N LEU A 472 31.21 -8.48 13.17
CA LEU A 472 32.47 -9.00 12.67
C LEU A 472 33.67 -8.24 13.25
N THR A 473 33.51 -6.95 13.57
CA THR A 473 34.56 -6.15 14.20
C THR A 473 34.75 -6.55 15.66
N GLU A 474 33.66 -6.73 16.42
CA GLU A 474 33.69 -7.19 17.81
C GLU A 474 34.32 -8.59 17.94
N LEU A 475 34.08 -9.46 16.93
CA LEU A 475 34.70 -10.79 16.85
C LEU A 475 36.15 -10.78 16.34
N GLY A 476 36.70 -9.62 15.96
CA GLY A 476 38.04 -9.52 15.36
C GLY A 476 38.17 -10.17 13.98
N LEU A 477 37.05 -10.40 13.29
CA LEU A 477 36.98 -11.06 11.98
C LEU A 477 36.98 -10.06 10.82
N TRP A 478 36.60 -8.80 11.06
CA TRP A 478 36.49 -7.79 9.99
C TRP A 478 37.86 -7.42 9.41
N ASN A 479 38.08 -7.76 8.14
CA ASN A 479 39.29 -7.44 7.37
C ASN A 479 38.99 -7.39 5.87
N ASP A 480 39.96 -6.97 5.05
CA ASP A 480 39.81 -6.86 3.60
C ASP A 480 39.48 -8.20 2.92
N VAL A 481 39.94 -9.32 3.47
CA VAL A 481 39.64 -10.66 2.93
C VAL A 481 38.16 -10.97 3.12
N ILE A 482 37.61 -10.80 4.33
CA ILE A 482 36.19 -11.03 4.61
C ILE A 482 35.32 -10.08 3.78
N LYS A 483 35.67 -8.79 3.70
CA LYS A 483 34.94 -7.82 2.86
C LYS A 483 34.88 -8.27 1.40
N ASN A 484 36.02 -8.68 0.82
CA ASN A 484 36.07 -9.14 -0.57
C ASN A 484 35.30 -10.45 -0.78
N GLN A 485 35.29 -11.34 0.21
CA GLN A 485 34.48 -12.57 0.18
C GLN A 485 32.98 -12.25 0.19
N ILE A 486 32.52 -11.29 1.00
CA ILE A 486 31.10 -10.88 1.01
C ILE A 486 30.71 -10.32 -0.36
N ILE A 487 31.55 -9.47 -0.97
CA ILE A 487 31.31 -8.93 -2.31
C ILE A 487 31.28 -10.06 -3.36
N ALA A 488 32.23 -11.00 -3.31
CA ALA A 488 32.29 -12.14 -4.23
C ALA A 488 31.08 -13.09 -4.10
N ASN A 489 30.46 -13.12 -2.93
CA ASN A 489 29.23 -13.89 -2.65
C ASN A 489 27.96 -13.02 -2.78
N TYR A 490 28.01 -11.90 -3.51
CA TYR A 490 26.87 -11.01 -3.76
C TYR A 490 26.17 -10.53 -2.48
N GLY A 491 26.93 -10.30 -1.41
CA GLY A 491 26.41 -9.87 -0.11
C GLY A 491 26.05 -11.00 0.86
N SER A 492 26.18 -12.27 0.47
CA SER A 492 25.94 -13.40 1.37
C SER A 492 27.17 -13.72 2.24
N ILE A 493 26.92 -14.10 3.50
CA ILE A 493 27.93 -14.57 4.45
C ILE A 493 27.90 -16.09 4.69
N GLN A 494 26.90 -16.80 4.14
CA GLN A 494 26.65 -18.21 4.45
C GLN A 494 27.86 -19.11 4.14
N ASN A 495 28.47 -18.88 2.99
CA ASN A 495 29.56 -19.71 2.45
C ASN A 495 30.96 -19.21 2.85
N ILE A 496 31.07 -18.19 3.72
CA ILE A 496 32.36 -17.64 4.12
C ILE A 496 32.89 -18.46 5.31
N PRO A 497 34.04 -19.15 5.17
CA PRO A 497 34.66 -19.87 6.28
C PRO A 497 35.13 -18.90 7.37
N GLY A 498 34.99 -19.29 8.63
CA GLY A 498 35.44 -18.49 9.77
C GLY A 498 34.39 -17.53 10.34
N ILE A 499 33.30 -17.24 9.63
CA ILE A 499 32.13 -16.57 10.22
C ILE A 499 31.33 -17.61 11.02
N PRO A 500 31.04 -17.37 12.32
CA PRO A 500 30.26 -18.28 13.15
C PRO A 500 28.81 -18.48 12.65
N ASP A 501 28.27 -19.67 12.86
CA ASP A 501 26.91 -20.02 12.39
C ASP A 501 25.82 -19.16 13.04
N ASN A 502 26.02 -18.71 14.29
CA ASN A 502 25.08 -17.80 14.95
C ASN A 502 25.06 -16.39 14.32
N VAL A 503 26.14 -15.94 13.68
CA VAL A 503 26.18 -14.68 12.92
C VAL A 503 25.58 -14.90 11.53
N LYS A 504 25.76 -16.09 10.94
CA LYS A 504 25.14 -16.43 9.64
C LYS A 504 23.62 -16.57 9.74
N ALA A 505 23.11 -17.01 10.88
CA ALA A 505 21.67 -17.17 11.08
C ALA A 505 20.92 -15.83 11.19
N ILE A 506 21.62 -14.76 11.57
CA ILE A 506 21.09 -13.39 11.74
C ILE A 506 21.30 -12.62 10.44
#